data_AF-A0A7S3IFD2-F1
#
_entry.id   AF-A0A7S3IFD2-F1
#
_cell.length_a   1.000
_cell.length_b   1.000
_cell.length_c   1.000
_cell.angle_alpha   90.00
_cell.angle_beta   90.00
_cell.angle_gamma   90.00
#
_symmetry.space_group_name_H-M   'P 1'
#
loop_
_entity.id
_entity.type
_entity.pdbx_description
1 polymer ?
#
loop_
_entity_poly.entity_id
_entity_poly.type
_entity_poly.pdbx_seq_one_letter_code
_entity_poly.pdbx_strand_id
1 'polypeptide(L)'
;MKGEDISITNAGLIKFGEYDSHPYKLQDFPFFIILGIFGGLLGSFFIYINFELNVIRKRLLKTKALKVFETIALCALTATVLFVVPKILQNSCMSQDESNVDAEHIQYTCPEGMYNPMATFLFNPEGTVIKNFLSKKAVFSYETLLLFFLIWYTFTCITYGTAVPAGLFLPGILVGCALGRVLGLFIENYIVQEIHPSTYAIIGAAATLAGYSRLSFSLAVIMLETTENVNLFLPIIFALFVSFAVGGIFNRSLYVGAIGFKGFPFLNEQVPMCNELITAEQIMSKPVATFGFKSTIGNMGKILTENKYNGFPITNASNQCIGLINRHCLMVVLANAEKVQAPNAQ
;
A
#
# COMPACT_ATOMS: atom_id res chain seq x y z
N MET A 1 21.55 -37.72 23.29
CA MET A 1 20.40 -36.98 22.73
C MET A 1 20.92 -36.30 21.47
N LYS A 2 20.57 -36.83 20.29
CA LYS A 2 20.89 -36.17 19.01
C LYS A 2 20.14 -34.85 19.02
N GLY A 3 20.87 -33.73 18.92
CA GLY A 3 20.23 -32.43 18.76
C GLY A 3 19.44 -32.45 17.46
N GLU A 4 18.14 -32.21 17.54
CA GLU A 4 17.36 -31.84 16.37
C GLU A 4 17.97 -30.56 15.80
N ASP A 5 18.25 -30.56 14.50
CA ASP A 5 18.67 -29.36 13.78
C ASP A 5 17.54 -28.33 13.91
N ILE A 6 17.79 -27.28 14.69
CA ILE A 6 16.89 -26.15 14.82
C ILE A 6 16.91 -25.41 13.48
N SER A 7 15.98 -25.78 12.59
CA SER A 7 15.75 -25.04 11.35
C SER A 7 14.98 -23.76 11.70
N ILE A 8 15.68 -22.63 11.69
CA ILE A 8 15.06 -21.31 11.82
C ILE A 8 14.39 -20.99 10.47
N THR A 9 13.19 -21.50 10.27
CA THR A 9 12.41 -21.30 9.03
C THR A 9 11.68 -19.96 9.00
N ASN A 10 11.48 -19.28 10.14
CA ASN A 10 10.73 -18.03 10.23
C ASN A 10 11.63 -16.79 10.42
N ALA A 11 12.18 -16.27 9.33
CA ALA A 11 12.89 -14.98 9.33
C ALA A 11 12.00 -13.76 8.94
N GLY A 12 10.68 -13.94 8.81
CA GLY A 12 9.73 -12.87 8.54
C GLY A 12 8.28 -13.34 8.64
N LEU A 13 7.32 -12.42 8.76
CA LEU A 13 5.89 -12.73 8.90
C LEU A 13 5.32 -13.51 7.69
N ILE A 14 6.00 -13.47 6.54
CA ILE A 14 5.58 -14.09 5.28
C ILE A 14 6.81 -14.53 4.47
N LYS A 15 7.05 -15.84 4.33
CA LYS A 15 8.00 -16.44 3.38
C LYS A 15 7.23 -17.35 2.42
N PHE A 16 7.57 -17.31 1.13
CA PHE A 16 6.79 -17.93 0.06
C PHE A 16 7.32 -19.28 -0.49
N GLY A 17 8.33 -19.86 0.17
CA GLY A 17 8.82 -21.22 -0.12
C GLY A 17 9.89 -21.30 -1.21
N GLU A 18 10.46 -22.49 -1.42
CA GLU A 18 11.56 -22.74 -2.38
C GLU A 18 11.07 -22.84 -3.84
N TYR A 19 11.76 -22.14 -4.73
CA TYR A 19 11.47 -22.10 -6.18
C TYR A 19 12.50 -22.87 -7.01
N ASP A 20 12.12 -23.28 -8.23
CA ASP A 20 13.04 -23.96 -9.14
C ASP A 20 14.16 -23.03 -9.62
N SER A 21 15.28 -23.64 -10.01
CA SER A 21 16.43 -22.96 -10.61
C SER A 21 16.10 -22.24 -11.92
N HIS A 22 15.07 -22.68 -12.67
CA HIS A 22 14.64 -22.08 -13.95
C HIS A 22 13.14 -21.73 -13.93
N PRO A 23 12.77 -20.55 -13.40
CA PRO A 23 11.36 -20.23 -13.14
C PRO A 23 10.57 -19.70 -14.35
N TYR A 24 11.23 -19.37 -15.46
CA TYR A 24 10.58 -18.89 -16.69
C TYR A 24 11.44 -19.17 -17.93
N LYS A 25 10.80 -19.19 -19.09
CA LYS A 25 11.45 -19.27 -20.41
C LYS A 25 11.46 -17.86 -21.04
N LEU A 26 12.39 -17.59 -21.96
CA LEU A 26 12.50 -16.26 -22.59
C LEU A 26 11.21 -15.85 -23.35
N GLN A 27 10.45 -16.83 -23.82
CA GLN A 27 9.14 -16.65 -24.46
C GLN A 27 8.06 -16.07 -23.53
N ASP A 28 8.26 -16.11 -22.20
CA ASP A 28 7.27 -15.64 -21.23
C ASP A 28 7.28 -14.11 -21.04
N PHE A 29 8.36 -13.43 -21.47
CA PHE A 29 8.55 -11.98 -21.28
C PHE A 29 7.42 -11.10 -21.83
N PRO A 30 6.91 -11.31 -23.05
CA PRO A 30 5.78 -10.54 -23.56
C PRO A 30 4.54 -10.63 -22.66
N PHE A 31 4.29 -11.79 -22.05
CA PHE A 31 3.16 -11.97 -21.14
C PHE A 31 3.36 -11.25 -19.81
N PHE A 32 4.61 -11.15 -19.33
CA PHE A 32 4.94 -10.33 -18.16
C PHE A 32 4.70 -8.83 -18.39
N ILE A 33 4.94 -8.35 -19.62
CA ILE A 33 4.61 -6.97 -20.01
C ILE A 33 3.08 -6.77 -19.98
N ILE A 34 2.32 -7.72 -20.54
CA ILE A 34 0.85 -7.68 -20.53
C ILE A 34 0.32 -7.65 -19.08
N LEU A 35 0.87 -8.50 -18.20
CA LEU A 35 0.58 -8.47 -16.76
C LEU A 35 0.87 -7.10 -16.14
N GLY A 36 2.02 -6.49 -16.49
CA GLY A 36 2.36 -5.14 -16.09
C GLY A 36 1.30 -4.11 -16.52
N ILE A 37 0.86 -4.16 -17.78
CA ILE A 37 -0.17 -3.26 -18.30
C ILE A 37 -1.49 -3.42 -17.53
N PHE A 38 -1.97 -4.66 -17.35
CA PHE A 38 -3.18 -4.92 -16.57
C PHE A 38 -3.04 -4.47 -15.11
N GLY A 39 -1.91 -4.74 -14.47
CA GLY A 39 -1.62 -4.28 -13.10
C GLY A 39 -1.67 -2.75 -12.98
N GLY A 40 -1.13 -2.03 -13.96
CA GLY A 40 -1.12 -0.58 -14.00
C GLY A 40 -2.50 0.03 -14.22
N LEU A 41 -3.30 -0.55 -15.12
CA LEU A 41 -4.68 -0.15 -15.39
C LEU A 41 -5.59 -0.42 -14.19
N LEU A 42 -5.55 -1.63 -13.63
CA LEU A 42 -6.32 -2.00 -12.44
C LEU A 42 -5.92 -1.18 -11.22
N GLY A 43 -4.63 -0.90 -11.04
CA GLY A 43 -4.16 -0.02 -9.97
C GLY A 43 -4.66 1.42 -10.13
N SER A 44 -4.72 1.92 -11.35
CA SER A 44 -5.23 3.28 -11.62
C SER A 44 -6.75 3.37 -11.45
N PHE A 45 -7.48 2.34 -11.87
CA PHE A 45 -8.91 2.22 -11.64
C PHE A 45 -9.25 2.12 -10.14
N PHE A 46 -8.46 1.34 -9.40
CA PHE A 46 -8.56 1.25 -7.94
C PHE A 46 -8.41 2.62 -7.27
N ILE A 47 -7.39 3.40 -7.66
CA ILE A 47 -7.17 4.75 -7.12
C ILE A 47 -8.35 5.67 -7.45
N TYR A 48 -8.85 5.63 -8.68
CA TYR A 48 -9.98 6.44 -9.12
C TYR A 48 -11.24 6.16 -8.28
N ILE A 49 -11.65 4.89 -8.20
CA ILE A 49 -12.80 4.48 -7.39
C ILE A 49 -12.60 4.90 -5.94
N ASN A 50 -11.42 4.67 -5.38
CA ASN A 50 -11.18 4.96 -3.99
C ASN A 50 -11.29 6.46 -3.68
N PHE A 51 -10.80 7.30 -4.59
CA PHE A 51 -10.92 8.74 -4.44
C PHE A 51 -12.39 9.20 -4.47
N GLU A 52 -13.17 8.73 -5.44
CA GLU A 52 -14.61 9.02 -5.54
C GLU A 52 -15.37 8.54 -4.29
N LEU A 53 -15.10 7.31 -3.83
CA LEU A 53 -15.69 6.79 -2.59
C LEU A 53 -15.32 7.65 -1.38
N ASN A 54 -14.08 8.12 -1.27
CA ASN A 54 -13.65 8.98 -0.17
C ASN A 54 -14.31 10.37 -0.22
N VAL A 55 -14.56 10.92 -1.41
CA VAL A 55 -15.34 12.16 -1.58
C VAL A 55 -16.78 11.94 -1.11
N ILE A 56 -17.41 10.83 -1.51
CA ILE A 56 -18.76 10.45 -1.07
C ILE A 56 -18.82 10.27 0.45
N ARG A 57 -17.86 9.54 1.03
CA ARG A 57 -17.74 9.36 2.48
C ARG A 57 -17.59 10.68 3.23
N LYS A 58 -16.79 11.61 2.72
CA LYS A 58 -16.63 12.94 3.31
C LYS A 58 -17.94 13.74 3.29
N ARG A 59 -18.79 13.54 2.28
CA ARG A 59 -20.11 14.19 2.15
C ARG A 59 -21.17 13.55 3.04
N LEU A 60 -21.24 12.22 3.07
CA LEU A 60 -22.29 11.46 3.77
C LEU A 60 -21.96 11.18 5.25
N LEU A 61 -20.73 10.81 5.57
CA LEU A 61 -20.33 10.31 6.90
C LEU A 61 -19.76 11.43 7.78
N LYS A 62 -20.60 12.40 8.13
CA LYS A 62 -20.21 13.55 8.95
C LYS A 62 -19.97 13.20 10.42
N THR A 63 -20.75 12.26 10.98
CA THR A 63 -20.67 11.87 12.39
C THR A 63 -19.81 10.63 12.59
N LYS A 64 -19.21 10.50 13.79
CA LYS A 64 -18.42 9.30 14.14
C LYS A 64 -19.28 8.03 14.13
N ALA A 65 -20.53 8.12 14.57
CA ALA A 65 -21.46 6.99 14.59
C ALA A 65 -21.76 6.44 13.19
N LEU A 66 -21.95 7.31 12.18
CA LEU A 66 -22.18 6.89 10.80
C LEU A 66 -20.97 6.14 10.21
N LYS A 67 -19.74 6.54 10.55
CA LYS A 67 -18.51 5.84 10.12
C LYS A 67 -18.41 4.43 10.73
N VAL A 68 -18.81 4.28 11.99
CA VAL A 68 -18.88 2.97 12.64
C VAL A 68 -19.97 2.11 12.00
N PHE A 69 -21.14 2.69 11.72
CA PHE A 69 -22.24 1.97 11.07
C PHE A 69 -21.86 1.48 9.66
N GLU A 70 -21.20 2.31 8.84
CA GLU A 70 -20.66 1.91 7.53
C GLU A 70 -19.75 0.68 7.68
N THR A 71 -18.82 0.72 8.63
CA THR A 71 -17.87 -0.36 8.87
C THR A 71 -18.60 -1.66 9.26
N ILE A 72 -19.56 -1.59 10.17
CA ILE A 72 -20.37 -2.75 10.58
C ILE A 72 -21.16 -3.31 9.41
N ALA A 73 -21.79 -2.45 8.60
CA ALA A 73 -22.55 -2.86 7.42
C ALA A 73 -21.66 -3.54 6.38
N LEU A 74 -20.45 -3.02 6.14
CA LEU A 74 -19.48 -3.64 5.24
C LEU A 74 -18.98 -4.97 5.78
N CYS A 75 -18.72 -5.11 7.09
CA CYS A 75 -18.35 -6.39 7.69
C CYS A 75 -19.47 -7.43 7.57
N ALA A 76 -20.73 -7.03 7.77
CA ALA A 76 -21.87 -7.93 7.59
C ALA A 76 -22.01 -8.36 6.12
N LEU A 77 -21.84 -7.43 5.19
CA LEU A 77 -21.88 -7.69 3.76
C LEU A 77 -20.75 -8.63 3.32
N THR A 78 -19.51 -8.36 3.73
CA THR A 78 -18.36 -9.22 3.40
C THR A 78 -18.57 -10.62 3.95
N ALA A 79 -18.90 -10.77 5.25
CA ALA A 79 -19.15 -12.07 5.85
C ALA A 79 -20.26 -12.86 5.13
N THR A 80 -21.35 -12.18 4.75
CA THR A 80 -22.45 -12.80 4.01
C THR A 80 -22.00 -13.30 2.64
N VAL A 81 -21.28 -12.48 1.87
CA VAL A 81 -20.79 -12.87 0.54
C VAL A 81 -19.77 -14.00 0.64
N LEU A 82 -18.82 -13.89 1.57
CA LEU A 82 -17.80 -14.93 1.78
C LEU A 82 -18.41 -16.28 2.17
N PHE A 83 -19.54 -16.29 2.88
CA PHE A 83 -20.25 -17.53 3.24
C PHE A 83 -21.12 -18.09 2.09
N VAL A 84 -21.82 -17.23 1.37
CA VAL A 84 -22.78 -17.64 0.33
C VAL A 84 -22.07 -18.09 -0.95
N VAL A 85 -20.98 -17.45 -1.34
CA VAL A 85 -20.29 -17.74 -2.62
C VAL A 85 -19.77 -19.18 -2.70
N PRO A 86 -19.03 -19.72 -1.70
CA PRO A 86 -18.61 -21.12 -1.71
C PRO A 86 -19.78 -22.10 -1.75
N LYS A 87 -20.93 -21.74 -1.18
CA LYS A 87 -22.14 -22.57 -1.19
C LYS A 87 -22.78 -22.65 -2.57
N ILE A 88 -22.77 -21.56 -3.33
CA ILE A 88 -23.26 -21.55 -4.72
C ILE A 88 -22.36 -22.43 -5.61
N LEU A 89 -21.05 -22.43 -5.35
CA LEU A 89 -20.04 -23.21 -6.07
C LEU A 89 -19.86 -24.64 -5.52
N GLN A 90 -20.93 -25.27 -5.04
CA GLN A 90 -20.86 -26.62 -4.47
C GLN A 90 -20.40 -27.69 -5.46
N ASN A 91 -20.56 -27.46 -6.77
CA ASN A 91 -20.24 -28.46 -7.80
C ASN A 91 -18.73 -28.59 -8.09
N SER A 92 -17.87 -27.76 -7.49
CA SER A 92 -16.43 -27.69 -7.79
C SER A 92 -15.56 -28.32 -6.68
N CYS A 93 -16.01 -29.40 -6.07
CA CYS A 93 -15.24 -30.13 -5.04
C CYS A 93 -14.01 -30.83 -5.66
N MET A 94 -12.88 -30.77 -4.97
CA MET A 94 -11.60 -31.39 -5.38
C MET A 94 -11.13 -32.39 -4.33
N SER A 95 -10.45 -33.47 -4.74
CA SER A 95 -9.89 -34.48 -3.83
C SER A 95 -8.60 -33.97 -3.16
N GLN A 96 -8.36 -34.43 -1.93
CA GLN A 96 -7.20 -34.01 -1.13
C GLN A 96 -5.86 -34.64 -1.58
N ASP A 97 -5.91 -35.74 -2.33
CA ASP A 97 -4.75 -36.62 -2.59
C ASP A 97 -3.75 -36.11 -3.66
N GLU A 98 -4.06 -35.06 -4.42
CA GLU A 98 -3.19 -34.58 -5.51
C GLU A 98 -2.34 -33.33 -5.17
N SER A 99 -2.51 -32.70 -4.01
CA SER A 99 -1.87 -31.41 -3.69
C SER A 99 -1.19 -31.35 -2.32
N ASN A 100 -0.39 -32.35 -1.95
CA ASN A 100 0.43 -32.24 -0.73
C ASN A 100 1.53 -31.17 -0.91
N VAL A 101 1.40 -30.03 -0.20
CA VAL A 101 2.28 -29.53 0.90
C VAL A 101 1.62 -28.28 1.54
N ASP A 102 1.48 -28.26 2.88
CA ASP A 102 1.18 -27.13 3.80
C ASP A 102 -0.05 -26.23 3.54
N ALA A 103 -1.07 -26.71 2.82
CA ALA A 103 -2.33 -25.98 2.65
C ALA A 103 -3.42 -26.51 3.59
N GLU A 104 -3.93 -25.67 4.49
CA GLU A 104 -5.15 -25.97 5.27
C GLU A 104 -6.35 -26.01 4.32
N HIS A 105 -6.67 -27.19 3.80
CA HIS A 105 -7.83 -27.39 2.93
C HIS A 105 -9.12 -27.37 3.74
N ILE A 106 -10.12 -26.63 3.26
CA ILE A 106 -11.40 -26.49 3.96
C ILE A 106 -12.48 -27.31 3.26
N GLN A 107 -12.96 -28.33 3.96
CA GLN A 107 -14.15 -29.07 3.57
C GLN A 107 -15.40 -28.25 3.89
N TYR A 108 -16.10 -27.79 2.84
CA TYR A 108 -17.33 -27.02 2.97
C TYR A 108 -18.35 -27.46 1.93
N THR A 109 -19.46 -28.05 2.38
CA THR A 109 -20.55 -28.55 1.52
C THR A 109 -20.13 -29.66 0.53
N CYS A 110 -18.94 -30.23 0.71
CA CYS A 110 -18.39 -31.33 -0.09
C CYS A 110 -18.44 -32.67 0.67
N PRO A 111 -18.51 -33.82 -0.04
CA PRO A 111 -18.43 -35.14 0.57
C PRO A 111 -17.11 -35.39 1.30
N GLU A 112 -17.05 -36.41 2.16
CA GLU A 112 -15.85 -36.78 2.90
C GLU A 112 -14.66 -37.06 1.97
N GLY A 113 -13.49 -36.51 2.32
CA GLY A 113 -12.26 -36.62 1.52
C GLY A 113 -12.11 -35.60 0.37
N MET A 114 -13.10 -34.72 0.19
CA MET A 114 -13.03 -33.61 -0.78
C MET A 114 -13.08 -32.24 -0.10
N TYR A 115 -12.44 -31.25 -0.70
CA TYR A 115 -12.45 -29.87 -0.23
C TYR A 115 -13.06 -28.92 -1.26
N ASN A 116 -13.54 -27.77 -0.79
CA ASN A 116 -14.04 -26.70 -1.64
C ASN A 116 -12.92 -25.66 -1.85
N PRO A 117 -12.41 -25.47 -3.08
CA PRO A 117 -11.30 -24.55 -3.34
C PRO A 117 -11.67 -23.09 -3.05
N MET A 118 -12.92 -22.70 -3.31
CA MET A 118 -13.38 -21.34 -3.01
C MET A 118 -13.46 -21.11 -1.49
N ALA A 119 -13.99 -22.07 -0.72
CA ALA A 119 -13.99 -21.98 0.74
C ALA A 119 -12.56 -21.90 1.30
N THR A 120 -11.65 -22.67 0.72
CA THR A 120 -10.23 -22.67 1.07
C THR A 120 -9.58 -21.31 0.82
N PHE A 121 -10.00 -20.56 -0.21
CA PHE A 121 -9.48 -19.22 -0.45
C PHE A 121 -10.11 -18.12 0.40
N LEU A 122 -11.40 -18.26 0.76
CA LEU A 122 -12.14 -17.20 1.45
C LEU A 122 -12.11 -17.32 2.98
N PHE A 123 -11.94 -18.52 3.53
CA PHE A 123 -11.98 -18.76 4.98
C PHE A 123 -10.58 -18.91 5.60
N ASN A 124 -9.54 -19.14 4.81
CA ASN A 124 -8.17 -19.17 5.32
C ASN A 124 -7.57 -17.77 5.47
N PRO A 125 -6.58 -17.60 6.35
CA PRO A 125 -5.79 -16.38 6.45
C PRO A 125 -5.10 -16.03 5.12
N GLU A 126 -4.98 -14.73 4.83
CA GLU A 126 -4.43 -14.21 3.58
C GLU A 126 -3.02 -14.77 3.27
N GLY A 127 -2.17 -14.93 4.29
CA GLY A 127 -0.82 -15.50 4.12
C GLY A 127 -0.83 -16.95 3.62
N THR A 128 -1.75 -17.78 4.10
CA THR A 128 -1.91 -19.18 3.67
C THR A 128 -2.42 -19.25 2.23
N VAL A 129 -3.38 -18.38 1.88
CA VAL A 129 -3.93 -18.33 0.52
C VAL A 129 -2.87 -17.89 -0.49
N ILE A 130 -2.00 -16.94 -0.13
CA ILE A 130 -0.87 -16.56 -1.00
C ILE A 130 0.07 -17.74 -1.19
N LYS A 131 0.45 -18.46 -0.12
CA LYS A 131 1.28 -19.68 -0.25
C LYS A 131 0.64 -20.70 -1.19
N ASN A 132 -0.68 -20.88 -1.13
CA ASN A 132 -1.41 -21.75 -2.05
C ASN A 132 -1.32 -21.27 -3.52
N PHE A 133 -1.45 -19.96 -3.77
CA PHE A 133 -1.24 -19.38 -5.11
C PHE A 133 0.22 -19.39 -5.56
N LEU A 134 1.17 -19.65 -4.68
CA LEU A 134 2.58 -19.74 -5.01
C LEU A 134 3.06 -21.19 -5.11
N SER A 135 2.29 -22.14 -4.58
CA SER A 135 2.57 -23.57 -4.70
C SER A 135 2.45 -24.07 -6.14
N LYS A 136 3.47 -24.80 -6.60
CA LYS A 136 3.53 -25.36 -7.96
C LYS A 136 2.48 -26.44 -8.21
N LYS A 137 2.19 -27.25 -7.20
CA LYS A 137 1.29 -28.42 -7.30
C LYS A 137 -0.19 -28.07 -7.15
N ALA A 138 -0.49 -26.82 -6.80
CA ALA A 138 -1.85 -26.39 -6.60
C ALA A 138 -2.51 -26.14 -7.97
N VAL A 139 -3.37 -27.07 -8.37
CA VAL A 139 -4.21 -26.97 -9.57
C VAL A 139 -5.53 -26.34 -9.15
N PHE A 140 -5.95 -25.29 -9.85
CA PHE A 140 -7.21 -24.60 -9.57
C PHE A 140 -7.98 -24.38 -10.86
N SER A 141 -9.30 -24.49 -10.79
CA SER A 141 -10.17 -24.16 -11.91
C SER A 141 -10.13 -22.66 -12.22
N TYR A 142 -10.11 -22.32 -13.52
CA TYR A 142 -10.11 -20.94 -14.01
C TYR A 142 -11.28 -20.12 -13.46
N GLU A 143 -12.47 -20.71 -13.40
CA GLU A 143 -13.70 -20.06 -12.91
C GLU A 143 -13.59 -19.62 -11.44
N THR A 144 -13.07 -20.50 -10.57
CA THR A 144 -12.88 -20.24 -9.15
C THR A 144 -11.92 -19.07 -8.92
N LEU A 145 -10.80 -19.04 -9.65
CA LEU A 145 -9.80 -17.98 -9.55
C LEU A 145 -10.32 -16.64 -10.05
N LEU A 146 -11.02 -16.64 -11.19
CA LEU A 146 -11.60 -15.42 -11.75
C LEU A 146 -12.65 -14.83 -10.80
N LEU A 147 -13.53 -15.67 -10.24
CA LEU A 147 -14.53 -15.21 -9.29
C LEU A 147 -13.88 -14.71 -7.99
N PHE A 148 -12.87 -15.41 -7.49
CA PHE A 148 -12.09 -14.97 -6.32
C PHE A 148 -11.47 -13.59 -6.56
N PHE A 149 -10.81 -13.40 -7.71
CA PHE A 149 -10.22 -12.11 -8.10
C PHE A 149 -11.27 -10.98 -8.10
N LEU A 150 -12.44 -11.20 -8.74
CA LEU A 150 -13.49 -10.19 -8.84
C LEU A 150 -14.06 -9.79 -7.47
N ILE A 151 -14.32 -10.79 -6.62
CA ILE A 151 -14.84 -10.57 -5.26
C ILE A 151 -13.82 -9.79 -4.43
N TRP A 152 -12.57 -10.28 -4.36
CA TRP A 152 -11.54 -9.64 -3.56
C TRP A 152 -11.19 -8.24 -4.06
N TYR A 153 -11.07 -8.04 -5.37
CA TYR A 153 -10.79 -6.72 -5.93
C TYR A 153 -11.89 -5.72 -5.58
N THR A 154 -13.16 -6.12 -5.73
CA THR A 154 -14.32 -5.27 -5.42
C THR A 154 -14.36 -4.90 -3.93
N PHE A 155 -14.19 -5.89 -3.04
CA PHE A 155 -14.18 -5.62 -1.60
C PHE A 155 -12.97 -4.80 -1.17
N THR A 156 -11.80 -4.99 -1.80
CA THR A 156 -10.62 -4.15 -1.52
C THR A 156 -10.88 -2.70 -1.91
N CYS A 157 -11.53 -2.45 -3.06
CA CYS A 157 -11.92 -1.10 -3.50
C CYS A 157 -12.87 -0.42 -2.50
N ILE A 158 -13.89 -1.14 -2.05
CA ILE A 158 -14.93 -0.61 -1.16
C ILE A 158 -14.39 -0.45 0.27
N THR A 159 -13.64 -1.42 0.79
CA THR A 159 -13.19 -1.42 2.19
C THR A 159 -12.06 -0.42 2.43
N TYR A 160 -11.21 -0.16 1.44
CA TYR A 160 -10.14 0.82 1.62
C TYR A 160 -10.71 2.23 1.83
N GLY A 161 -10.29 2.92 2.89
CA GLY A 161 -10.79 4.26 3.27
C GLY A 161 -11.88 4.26 4.35
N THR A 162 -12.32 3.10 4.83
CA THR A 162 -13.15 3.02 6.05
C THR A 162 -12.37 3.51 7.28
N ALA A 163 -13.09 3.85 8.35
CA ALA A 163 -12.50 4.37 9.59
C ALA A 163 -11.87 3.28 10.48
N VAL A 164 -11.05 2.41 9.90
CA VAL A 164 -10.37 1.28 10.56
C VAL A 164 -8.88 1.29 10.21
N PRO A 165 -7.97 1.04 11.17
CA PRO A 165 -6.57 0.84 10.85
C PRO A 165 -6.38 -0.47 10.06
N ALA A 166 -6.12 -0.36 8.76
CA ALA A 166 -5.92 -1.51 7.88
C ALA A 166 -4.77 -1.26 6.90
N GLY A 167 -4.09 -2.34 6.50
CA GLY A 167 -3.07 -2.33 5.46
C GLY A 167 -3.65 -2.69 4.10
N LEU A 168 -3.02 -2.21 3.03
CA LEU A 168 -3.42 -2.54 1.64
C LEU A 168 -2.44 -3.52 0.97
N PHE A 169 -1.29 -3.78 1.56
CA PHE A 169 -0.23 -4.56 0.92
C PHE A 169 -0.65 -6.02 0.69
N LEU A 170 -1.22 -6.68 1.71
CA LEU A 170 -1.57 -8.09 1.63
C LEU A 170 -2.78 -8.39 0.72
N PRO A 171 -3.88 -7.62 0.75
CA PRO A 171 -4.94 -7.73 -0.25
C PRO A 171 -4.46 -7.46 -1.67
N GLY A 172 -3.52 -6.52 -1.84
CA GLY A 172 -2.92 -6.22 -3.13
C GLY A 172 -2.10 -7.40 -3.70
N ILE A 173 -1.36 -8.12 -2.84
CA ILE A 173 -0.68 -9.36 -3.22
C ILE A 173 -1.69 -10.41 -3.63
N LEU A 174 -2.74 -10.65 -2.84
CA LEU A 174 -3.77 -11.65 -3.16
C LEU A 174 -4.45 -11.41 -4.49
N VAL A 175 -4.90 -10.18 -4.73
CA VAL A 175 -5.54 -9.77 -5.99
C VAL A 175 -4.57 -9.99 -7.17
N GLY A 176 -3.31 -9.59 -7.01
CA GLY A 176 -2.32 -9.75 -8.08
C GLY A 176 -1.90 -11.20 -8.31
N CYS A 177 -1.79 -12.02 -7.26
CA CYS A 177 -1.57 -13.47 -7.37
C CYS A 177 -2.72 -14.15 -8.13
N ALA A 178 -3.97 -13.79 -7.80
CA ALA A 178 -5.14 -14.32 -8.49
C ALA A 178 -5.14 -13.90 -9.97
N LEU A 179 -4.90 -12.62 -10.27
CA LEU A 179 -4.79 -12.13 -11.65
C LEU A 179 -3.67 -12.84 -12.43
N GLY A 180 -2.51 -13.01 -11.79
CA GLY A 180 -1.37 -13.73 -12.34
C GLY A 180 -1.70 -15.18 -12.65
N ARG A 181 -2.35 -15.91 -11.73
CA ARG A 181 -2.81 -17.28 -11.94
C ARG A 181 -3.85 -17.40 -13.06
N VAL A 182 -4.82 -16.49 -13.10
CA VAL A 182 -5.84 -16.45 -14.17
C VAL A 182 -5.18 -16.30 -15.54
N LEU A 183 -4.24 -15.37 -15.68
CA LEU A 183 -3.51 -15.17 -16.93
C LEU A 183 -2.57 -16.33 -17.26
N GLY A 184 -1.88 -16.89 -16.26
CA GLY A 184 -1.02 -18.07 -16.44
C GLY A 184 -1.78 -19.26 -17.00
N LEU A 185 -2.93 -19.61 -16.39
CA LEU A 185 -3.79 -20.70 -16.88
C LEU A 185 -4.38 -20.42 -18.26
N PHE A 186 -4.71 -19.16 -18.56
CA PHE A 186 -5.20 -18.78 -19.89
C PHE A 186 -4.11 -19.01 -20.96
N ILE A 187 -2.87 -18.59 -20.69
CA ILE A 187 -1.77 -18.76 -21.64
C ILE A 187 -1.40 -20.24 -21.77
N GLU A 188 -1.43 -21.00 -20.67
CA GLU A 188 -1.14 -22.43 -20.65
C GLU A 188 -2.12 -23.23 -21.53
N ASN A 189 -3.41 -22.91 -21.45
CA ASN A 189 -4.45 -23.61 -22.19
C ASN A 189 -4.51 -23.24 -23.68
N TYR A 190 -4.17 -22.00 -24.05
CA TYR A 190 -4.42 -21.49 -25.41
C TYR A 190 -3.17 -21.15 -26.23
N ILE A 191 -2.02 -20.88 -25.61
CA ILE A 191 -0.87 -20.28 -26.32
C ILE A 191 0.38 -21.14 -26.20
N VAL A 192 0.84 -21.44 -24.98
CA VAL A 192 2.11 -22.11 -24.71
C VAL A 192 1.89 -23.22 -23.70
N GLN A 193 2.24 -24.45 -24.07
CA GLN A 193 2.21 -25.58 -23.13
C GLN A 193 3.41 -25.53 -22.16
N GLU A 194 3.20 -26.01 -20.93
CA GLU A 194 4.20 -26.06 -19.85
C GLU A 194 4.69 -24.69 -19.37
N ILE A 195 3.80 -23.99 -18.66
CA ILE A 195 4.10 -22.74 -17.96
C ILE A 195 4.13 -23.02 -16.46
N HIS A 196 4.95 -22.29 -15.71
CA HIS A 196 4.92 -22.30 -14.25
C HIS A 196 3.92 -21.26 -13.73
N PRO A 197 2.71 -21.63 -13.27
CA PRO A 197 1.69 -20.65 -12.93
C PRO A 197 2.02 -19.87 -11.65
N SER A 198 2.89 -20.41 -10.78
CA SER A 198 3.42 -19.73 -9.60
C SER A 198 4.24 -18.49 -9.96
N THR A 199 5.05 -18.56 -11.02
CA THR A 199 5.84 -17.42 -11.52
C THR A 199 4.94 -16.27 -11.95
N TYR A 200 3.86 -16.57 -12.67
CA TYR A 200 2.87 -15.57 -13.10
C TYR A 200 2.13 -14.95 -11.90
N ALA A 201 1.87 -15.72 -10.84
CA ALA A 201 1.25 -15.23 -9.62
C ALA A 201 2.12 -14.17 -8.91
N ILE A 202 3.43 -14.39 -8.76
CA ILE A 202 4.34 -13.42 -8.15
C ILE A 202 4.43 -12.16 -8.99
N ILE A 203 4.61 -12.32 -10.30
CA ILE A 203 4.74 -11.18 -11.22
C ILE A 203 3.45 -10.36 -11.23
N GLY A 204 2.28 -11.02 -11.20
CA GLY A 204 0.98 -10.36 -11.07
C GLY A 204 0.81 -9.61 -9.74
N ALA A 205 1.30 -10.18 -8.62
CA ALA A 205 1.34 -9.51 -7.32
C ALA A 205 2.19 -8.24 -7.38
N ALA A 206 3.43 -8.35 -7.87
CA ALA A 206 4.34 -7.21 -8.02
C ALA A 206 3.75 -6.12 -8.93
N ALA A 207 3.20 -6.50 -10.08
CA ALA A 207 2.56 -5.59 -11.03
C ALA A 207 1.37 -4.87 -10.41
N THR A 208 0.48 -5.57 -9.71
CA THR A 208 -0.71 -4.96 -9.08
C THR A 208 -0.32 -3.99 -7.97
N LEU A 209 0.60 -4.39 -7.09
CA LEU A 209 1.12 -3.54 -6.02
C LEU A 209 1.74 -2.27 -6.57
N ALA A 210 2.60 -2.37 -7.58
CA ALA A 210 3.25 -1.22 -8.20
C ALA A 210 2.23 -0.31 -8.90
N GLY A 211 1.16 -0.90 -9.44
CA GLY A 211 0.10 -0.19 -10.13
C GLY A 211 -0.61 0.84 -9.26
N TYR A 212 -0.89 0.54 -7.98
CA TYR A 212 -1.54 1.51 -7.09
C TYR A 212 -0.57 2.21 -6.13
N SER A 213 0.48 1.53 -5.65
CA SER A 213 1.43 2.08 -4.68
C SER A 213 2.46 3.02 -5.32
N ARG A 214 2.77 2.81 -6.61
CA ARG A 214 3.89 3.45 -7.34
C ARG A 214 5.25 3.23 -6.67
N LEU A 215 5.43 2.12 -5.94
CA LEU A 215 6.74 1.72 -5.44
C LEU A 215 7.50 0.94 -6.52
N SER A 216 8.78 1.26 -6.71
CA SER A 216 9.64 0.64 -7.73
C SER A 216 10.65 -0.33 -7.13
N PHE A 217 11.87 0.13 -6.89
CA PHE A 217 12.99 -0.70 -6.47
C PHE A 217 12.74 -1.38 -5.12
N SER A 218 12.22 -0.64 -4.13
CA SER A 218 11.91 -1.19 -2.81
C SER A 218 10.92 -2.36 -2.88
N LEU A 219 9.92 -2.27 -3.75
CA LEU A 219 8.94 -3.34 -3.93
C LEU A 219 9.54 -4.56 -4.63
N ALA A 220 10.39 -4.35 -5.64
CA ALA A 220 11.11 -5.45 -6.28
C ALA A 220 12.00 -6.21 -5.31
N VAL A 221 12.71 -5.50 -4.42
CA VAL A 221 13.56 -6.11 -3.37
C VAL A 221 12.72 -6.87 -2.35
N ILE A 222 11.59 -6.31 -1.89
CA ILE A 222 10.69 -7.03 -0.96
C ILE A 222 10.20 -8.34 -1.61
N MET A 223 9.79 -8.29 -2.88
CA MET A 223 9.33 -9.48 -3.60
C MET A 223 10.45 -10.52 -3.79
N LEU A 224 11.66 -10.08 -4.12
CA LEU A 224 12.84 -10.93 -4.19
C LEU A 224 13.10 -11.66 -2.87
N GLU A 225 13.20 -10.92 -1.77
CA GLU A 225 13.51 -11.46 -0.44
C GLU A 225 12.44 -12.44 0.04
N THR A 226 11.16 -12.14 -0.19
CA THR A 226 10.06 -13.04 0.22
C THR A 226 9.98 -14.33 -0.61
N THR A 227 10.49 -14.31 -1.85
CA THR A 227 10.49 -15.44 -2.78
C THR A 227 11.79 -16.26 -2.72
N GLU A 228 12.86 -15.70 -2.17
CA GLU A 228 14.18 -16.34 -2.03
C GLU A 228 14.79 -16.84 -3.36
N ASN A 229 14.34 -16.30 -4.51
CA ASN A 229 14.84 -16.68 -5.83
C ASN A 229 15.26 -15.45 -6.65
N VAL A 230 16.58 -15.31 -6.82
CA VAL A 230 17.20 -14.20 -7.55
C VAL A 230 16.88 -14.21 -9.04
N ASN A 231 16.57 -15.37 -9.64
CA ASN A 231 16.27 -15.46 -11.05
C ASN A 231 14.95 -14.75 -11.39
N LEU A 232 13.99 -14.71 -10.45
CA LEU A 232 12.72 -13.99 -10.63
C LEU A 232 12.84 -12.47 -10.56
N PHE A 233 14.00 -11.94 -10.17
CA PHE A 233 14.18 -10.50 -10.01
C PHE A 233 13.98 -9.72 -11.32
N LEU A 234 14.55 -10.22 -12.40
CA LEU A 234 14.49 -9.57 -13.72
C LEU A 234 13.04 -9.45 -14.22
N PRO A 235 12.23 -10.52 -14.32
CA PRO A 235 10.86 -10.40 -14.79
C PRO A 235 9.97 -9.59 -13.84
N ILE A 236 10.19 -9.65 -12.52
CA ILE A 236 9.49 -8.82 -11.53
C ILE A 236 9.72 -7.35 -11.85
N ILE A 237 10.98 -6.93 -12.00
CA ILE A 237 11.34 -5.53 -12.28
C ILE A 237 10.70 -5.04 -13.58
N PHE A 238 10.74 -5.84 -14.64
CA PHE A 238 10.15 -5.43 -15.93
C PHE A 238 8.64 -5.23 -15.84
N ALA A 239 7.90 -6.21 -15.33
CA ALA A 239 6.45 -6.09 -15.18
C ALA A 239 6.07 -4.93 -14.24
N LEU A 240 6.85 -4.75 -13.18
CA LEU A 240 6.70 -3.68 -12.22
C LEU A 240 6.86 -2.30 -12.88
N PHE A 241 7.93 -2.08 -13.64
CA PHE A 241 8.19 -0.80 -14.31
C PHE A 241 7.12 -0.49 -15.35
N VAL A 242 6.65 -1.49 -16.09
CA VAL A 242 5.52 -1.34 -17.02
C VAL A 242 4.26 -0.91 -16.26
N SER A 243 3.92 -1.58 -15.16
CA SER A 243 2.76 -1.23 -14.33
C SER A 243 2.88 0.19 -13.72
N PHE A 244 4.07 0.53 -13.24
CA PHE A 244 4.38 1.86 -12.72
C PHE A 244 4.13 2.93 -13.78
N ALA A 245 4.70 2.75 -14.99
CA ALA A 245 4.59 3.69 -16.09
C ALA A 245 3.14 3.82 -16.58
N VAL A 246 2.48 2.69 -16.87
CA VAL A 246 1.11 2.65 -17.40
C VAL A 246 0.16 3.37 -16.46
N GLY A 247 0.20 3.08 -15.17
CA GLY A 247 -0.72 3.76 -14.29
C GLY A 247 -0.31 5.21 -13.97
N GLY A 248 0.98 5.54 -14.03
CA GLY A 248 1.49 6.90 -13.82
C GLY A 248 0.94 7.91 -14.84
N ILE A 249 0.52 7.42 -16.01
CA ILE A 249 -0.18 8.20 -17.05
C ILE A 249 -1.56 8.68 -16.56
N PHE A 250 -2.27 7.85 -15.79
CA PHE A 250 -3.64 8.14 -15.37
C PHE A 250 -3.69 8.94 -14.07
N ASN A 251 -3.08 8.41 -13.01
CA ASN A 251 -3.26 8.89 -11.65
C ASN A 251 -1.95 8.88 -10.84
N ARG A 252 -1.81 9.85 -9.91
CA ARG A 252 -0.76 9.83 -8.88
C ARG A 252 -0.92 8.63 -7.94
N SER A 253 0.13 8.28 -7.21
CA SER A 253 0.08 7.16 -6.26
C SER A 253 -1.04 7.33 -5.23
N LEU A 254 -1.59 6.20 -4.78
CA LEU A 254 -2.61 6.17 -3.74
C LEU A 254 -2.17 6.93 -2.48
N TYR A 255 -0.91 6.74 -2.07
CA TYR A 255 -0.36 7.34 -0.86
C TYR A 255 -0.21 8.87 -0.97
N VAL A 256 0.30 9.37 -2.10
CA VAL A 256 0.38 10.82 -2.35
C VAL A 256 -1.02 11.44 -2.42
N GLY A 257 -1.97 10.75 -3.06
CA GLY A 257 -3.37 11.15 -3.09
C GLY A 257 -3.99 11.24 -1.69
N ALA A 258 -3.73 10.25 -0.83
CA ALA A 258 -4.23 10.22 0.54
C ALA A 258 -3.64 11.36 1.41
N ILE A 259 -2.36 11.69 1.24
CA ILE A 259 -1.71 12.84 1.91
C ILE A 259 -2.39 14.14 1.49
N GLY A 260 -2.62 14.32 0.18
CA GLY A 260 -3.33 15.48 -0.37
C GLY A 260 -4.75 15.60 0.15
N PHE A 261 -5.50 14.49 0.22
CA PHE A 261 -6.87 14.47 0.74
C PHE A 261 -6.95 14.84 2.23
N LYS A 262 -5.91 14.53 3.02
CA LYS A 262 -5.79 14.93 4.42
C LYS A 262 -5.33 16.38 4.60
N GLY A 263 -4.85 17.05 3.55
CA GLY A 263 -4.39 18.43 3.60
C GLY A 263 -3.04 18.59 4.29
N PHE A 264 -2.20 17.55 4.30
CA PHE A 264 -0.85 17.66 4.85
C PHE A 264 0.09 18.36 3.85
N PRO A 265 0.90 19.35 4.30
CA PRO A 265 1.91 19.95 3.44
C PRO A 265 3.04 18.95 3.20
N PHE A 266 3.11 18.42 1.99
CA PHE A 266 4.14 17.47 1.56
C PHE A 266 4.98 18.08 0.43
N LEU A 267 6.30 18.03 0.61
CA LEU A 267 7.26 18.52 -0.38
C LEU A 267 7.72 17.35 -1.24
N ASN A 268 7.56 17.48 -2.55
CA ASN A 268 8.09 16.49 -3.50
C ASN A 268 9.62 16.60 -3.58
N GLU A 269 10.27 15.51 -3.97
CA GLU A 269 11.73 15.47 -4.17
C GLU A 269 12.20 16.46 -5.24
N GLN A 270 11.40 16.64 -6.29
CA GLN A 270 11.69 17.55 -7.39
C GLN A 270 10.60 18.61 -7.53
N VAL A 271 11.01 19.81 -7.94
CA VAL A 271 10.11 20.91 -8.28
C VAL A 271 9.38 20.54 -9.57
N PRO A 272 8.04 20.71 -9.66
CA PRO A 272 7.32 20.50 -10.90
C PRO A 272 7.85 21.40 -12.01
N MET A 273 7.93 20.90 -13.25
CA MET A 273 8.43 21.65 -14.41
C MET A 273 7.77 23.03 -14.56
N CYS A 274 6.45 23.12 -14.31
CA CYS A 274 5.71 24.39 -14.38
C CYS A 274 6.16 25.45 -13.35
N ASN A 275 6.87 25.04 -12.31
CA ASN A 275 7.30 25.88 -11.19
C ASN A 275 8.80 26.18 -11.21
N GLU A 276 9.57 25.68 -12.19
CA GLU A 276 11.03 25.87 -12.26
C GLU A 276 11.46 27.33 -12.40
N LEU A 277 10.62 28.16 -13.03
CA LEU A 277 10.91 29.57 -13.26
C LEU A 277 10.39 30.50 -12.12
N ILE A 278 9.72 29.94 -11.11
CA ILE A 278 9.18 30.74 -10.00
C ILE A 278 10.32 31.13 -9.06
N THR A 279 10.48 32.43 -8.83
CA THR A 279 11.56 32.94 -7.96
C THR A 279 11.13 32.95 -6.49
N ALA A 280 12.10 32.87 -5.58
CA ALA A 280 11.85 32.95 -4.14
C ALA A 280 11.12 34.25 -3.74
N GLU A 281 11.32 35.34 -4.49
CA GLU A 281 10.64 36.61 -4.26
C GLU A 281 9.12 36.52 -4.42
N GLN A 282 8.64 35.68 -5.35
CA GLN A 282 7.22 35.49 -5.64
C GLN A 282 6.53 34.59 -4.60
N ILE A 283 7.29 33.69 -3.97
CA ILE A 283 6.76 32.71 -3.00
C ILE A 283 6.85 33.24 -1.56
N MET A 284 7.83 34.10 -1.25
CA MET A 284 8.04 34.55 0.12
C MET A 284 6.85 35.34 0.68
N SER A 285 6.55 35.12 1.96
CA SER A 285 5.51 35.86 2.67
C SER A 285 6.01 37.25 3.07
N LYS A 286 5.24 38.29 2.74
CA LYS A 286 5.51 39.70 3.10
C LYS A 286 4.28 40.26 3.84
N PRO A 287 4.46 41.09 4.90
CA PRO A 287 5.70 41.52 5.54
C PRO A 287 6.28 40.47 6.52
N VAL A 288 7.60 40.51 6.72
CA VAL A 288 8.30 39.60 7.66
C VAL A 288 8.34 40.24 9.05
N ALA A 289 7.84 39.53 10.06
CA ALA A 289 7.95 39.94 11.46
C ALA A 289 9.39 39.69 11.95
N THR A 290 10.12 40.74 12.31
CA THR A 290 11.53 40.65 12.72
C THR A 290 11.73 41.13 14.17
N PHE A 291 12.83 40.71 14.78
CA PHE A 291 13.31 41.27 16.05
C PHE A 291 14.61 42.05 15.83
N GLY A 292 14.74 43.21 16.47
CA GLY A 292 16.04 43.89 16.53
C GLY A 292 17.02 43.09 17.38
N PHE A 293 18.33 43.21 17.11
CA PHE A 293 19.39 42.59 17.92
C PHE A 293 19.28 42.95 19.41
N LYS A 294 18.75 44.14 19.71
CA LYS A 294 18.29 44.54 21.04
C LYS A 294 16.80 44.91 20.91
N SER A 295 15.93 44.17 21.57
CA SER A 295 14.49 44.44 21.60
C SER A 295 14.00 44.44 23.05
N THR A 296 12.99 45.26 23.34
CA THR A 296 12.35 45.27 24.66
C THR A 296 11.44 44.06 24.83
N ILE A 297 11.32 43.56 26.06
CA ILE A 297 10.44 42.45 26.43
C ILE A 297 8.99 42.72 25.99
N GLY A 298 8.50 43.95 26.19
CA GLY A 298 7.15 44.35 25.78
C GLY A 298 6.91 44.26 24.27
N ASN A 299 7.89 44.70 23.45
CA ASN A 299 7.80 44.58 22.00
C ASN A 299 7.85 43.11 21.55
N MET A 300 8.67 42.29 22.22
CA MET A 300 8.75 40.85 21.97
C MET A 300 7.42 40.16 22.29
N GLY A 301 6.82 40.47 23.43
CA GLY A 301 5.49 39.99 23.80
C GLY A 301 4.44 40.37 22.77
N LYS A 302 4.42 41.63 22.32
CA LYS A 302 3.49 42.12 21.29
C LYS A 302 3.62 41.38 19.95
N ILE A 303 4.83 41.25 19.42
CA ILE A 303 5.04 40.54 18.14
C ILE A 303 4.68 39.06 18.26
N LEU A 304 4.96 38.44 19.42
CA LEU A 304 4.60 37.05 19.71
C LEU A 304 3.10 36.83 19.87
N THR A 305 2.33 37.81 20.35
CA THR A 305 0.86 37.69 20.45
C THR A 305 0.18 37.99 19.13
N GLU A 306 0.71 38.93 18.33
CA GLU A 306 0.18 39.29 17.01
C GLU A 306 0.43 38.20 15.96
N ASN A 307 1.54 37.45 16.06
CA ASN A 307 1.95 36.49 15.05
C ASN A 307 1.98 35.05 15.58
N LYS A 308 1.55 34.10 14.72
CA LYS A 308 1.59 32.65 14.99
C LYS A 308 2.86 31.95 14.46
N TYR A 309 3.84 32.71 14.00
CA TYR A 309 5.08 32.15 13.45
C TYR A 309 5.94 31.50 14.54
N ASN A 310 6.63 30.42 14.17
CA ASN A 310 7.52 29.67 15.06
C ASN A 310 8.99 30.09 14.95
N GLY A 311 9.35 30.91 13.97
CA GLY A 311 10.70 31.42 13.77
C GLY A 311 10.64 32.88 13.35
N PHE A 312 11.58 33.67 13.88
CA PHE A 312 11.67 35.11 13.65
C PHE A 312 13.12 35.46 13.29
N PRO A 313 13.36 36.14 12.16
CA PRO A 313 14.70 36.66 11.85
C PRO A 313 15.07 37.82 12.78
N ILE A 314 16.35 37.89 13.12
CA ILE A 314 16.96 38.95 13.92
C ILE A 314 17.66 39.90 12.97
N THR A 315 17.35 41.20 13.06
CA THR A 315 17.93 42.25 12.21
C THR A 315 18.79 43.23 13.01
N ASN A 316 19.82 43.78 12.36
CA ASN A 316 20.60 44.89 12.89
C ASN A 316 19.86 46.24 12.73
N ALA A 317 20.41 47.32 13.27
CA ALA A 317 19.92 48.69 13.06
C ALA A 317 19.83 49.09 11.58
N SER A 318 20.66 48.50 10.71
CA SER A 318 20.62 48.70 9.25
C SER A 318 19.68 47.73 8.51
N ASN A 319 18.75 47.06 9.19
CA ASN A 319 17.82 46.05 8.64
C ASN A 319 18.48 44.84 7.96
N GLN A 320 19.75 44.57 8.25
CA GLN A 320 20.45 43.37 7.77
C GLN A 320 20.13 42.18 8.67
N CYS A 321 19.82 41.01 8.08
CA CYS A 321 19.56 39.78 8.81
C CYS A 321 20.86 39.22 9.42
N ILE A 322 20.89 39.05 10.73
CA ILE A 322 22.03 38.49 11.48
C ILE A 322 21.80 37.01 11.78
N GLY A 323 20.57 36.60 12.02
CA GLY A 323 20.25 35.23 12.39
C GLY A 323 18.75 34.98 12.51
N LEU A 324 18.39 33.80 13.02
CA LEU A 324 17.00 33.39 13.20
C LEU A 324 16.84 32.79 14.59
N ILE A 325 15.76 33.17 15.28
CA ILE A 325 15.42 32.64 16.60
C ILE A 325 14.05 32.00 16.59
N ASN A 326 13.97 30.81 17.19
CA ASN A 326 12.71 30.09 17.32
C ASN A 326 11.88 30.65 18.47
N ARG A 327 10.55 30.65 18.28
CA ARG A 327 9.56 31.03 19.29
C ARG A 327 9.76 30.28 20.59
N HIS A 328 10.04 28.98 20.53
CA HIS A 328 10.26 28.16 21.72
C HIS A 328 11.45 28.67 22.55
N CYS A 329 12.59 28.95 21.92
CA CYS A 329 13.76 29.51 22.61
C CYS A 329 13.44 30.87 23.24
N LEU A 330 12.71 31.73 22.52
CA LEU A 330 12.24 33.02 23.03
C LEU A 330 11.37 32.87 24.28
N MET A 331 10.39 31.97 24.25
CA MET A 331 9.49 31.73 25.39
C MET A 331 10.25 31.24 26.63
N VAL A 332 11.26 30.38 26.45
CA VAL A 332 12.11 29.91 27.56
C VAL A 332 12.93 31.06 28.14
N VAL A 333 13.53 31.90 27.30
CA VAL A 333 14.31 33.06 27.75
C VAL A 333 13.43 34.06 28.49
N LEU A 334 12.23 34.35 27.97
CA LEU A 334 11.27 35.27 28.60
C LEU A 334 10.80 34.74 29.97
N ALA A 335 10.46 33.45 30.05
CA ALA A 335 10.05 32.82 31.31
C ALA A 335 11.15 32.86 32.39
N ASN A 336 12.42 32.77 31.98
CA ASN A 336 13.55 32.90 32.89
C ASN A 336 13.83 34.37 33.27
N ALA A 337 13.63 35.31 32.34
CA ALA A 337 13.80 36.74 32.61
C ALA A 337 12.75 37.27 33.59
N GLU A 338 11.49 36.83 33.48
CA GLU A 338 10.43 37.16 34.45
C GLU A 338 10.76 36.65 35.86
N LYS A 339 11.31 35.44 35.98
CA LYS A 339 11.78 34.88 37.26
C LYS A 339 12.94 35.65 37.88
N VAL A 340 13.75 36.35 37.08
CA VAL A 340 14.88 37.16 37.57
C VAL A 340 14.44 38.59 37.94
N GLN A 341 13.37 39.12 37.32
CA GLN A 341 12.80 40.42 37.68
C GLN A 341 11.88 40.37 38.90
N ALA A 342 11.16 39.26 39.13
CA ALA A 342 10.30 39.06 40.30
C ALA A 342 10.99 39.16 41.69
N PRO A 343 12.23 38.67 41.93
CA PRO A 343 12.87 38.75 43.24
C PRO A 343 13.34 40.15 43.66
N ASN A 344 13.32 41.14 42.77
CA ASN A 344 13.74 42.52 43.07
C ASN A 344 12.57 43.48 43.33
N ALA A 345 11.35 42.96 43.51
CA ALA A 345 10.12 43.73 43.76
C ALA A 345 9.56 43.55 45.19
N GLN A 346 10.42 43.28 46.17
CA GLN A 346 10.09 43.31 47.60
C GLN A 346 10.84 44.44 48.30
#